data_AF-A0A2N2EM93-F1
#
_entry.id   AF-A0A2N2EM93-F1
#
_cell.length_a   1.000
_cell.length_b   1.000
_cell.length_c   1.000
_cell.angle_alpha   90.00
_cell.angle_beta   90.00
_cell.angle_gamma   90.00
#
_symmetry.space_group_name_H-M   'P 1'
#
loop_
_entity.id
_entity.type
_entity.pdbx_description
1 polymer ?
#
loop_
_entity_poly.entity_id
_entity_poly.type
_entity_poly.pdbx_seq_one_letter_code
_entity_poly.pdbx_strand_id
1 'polypeptide(L)' 'MKNIVVFASGGGSNLQALIDAARDGRIDGRIVLVVSNKDDAGALRRA' A
#
# COMPACT_ATOMS: atom_id res chain seq x y z
N MET A 1 -2.22 -6.43 15.67
CA MET A 1 -2.68 -5.62 14.52
C MET A 1 -2.14 -4.19 14.56
N LYS A 2 -1.34 -3.81 13.57
CA LYS A 2 -0.75 -2.47 13.42
C LYS A 2 -1.40 -1.71 12.25
N ASN A 3 -1.50 -0.38 12.39
CA ASN A 3 -1.88 0.50 11.29
C ASN A 3 -0.63 0.89 10.50
N ILE A 4 -0.65 0.66 9.19
CA ILE A 4 0.49 0.86 8.30
C ILE A 4 0.15 1.97 7.30
N VAL A 5 1.06 2.92 7.14
CA VAL A 5 1.00 3.95 6.10
C VAL A 5 2.11 3.67 5.09
N VAL A 6 1.77 3.69 3.80
CA VAL A 6 2.72 3.39 2.72
C VAL A 6 2.93 4.63 1.86
N PHE A 7 4.18 4.99 1.61
CA PHE A 7 4.55 6.09 0.73
C PHE A 7 4.99 5.51 -0.62
N ALA A 8 4.30 5.85 -1.70
CA ALA A 8 4.55 5.28 -3.02
C ALA A 8 4.21 6.23 -4.17
N SER A 9 5.16 6.41 -5.10
CA SER A 9 5.03 7.36 -6.23
C SER A 9 5.29 6.74 -7.60
N GLY A 10 5.38 5.40 -7.67
CA GLY A 10 5.57 4.64 -8.90
C GLY A 10 4.32 3.84 -9.28
N GLY A 11 4.51 2.76 -10.05
CA GLY A 11 3.43 1.88 -10.50
C GLY A 11 2.71 1.08 -9.38
N GLY A 12 3.29 1.03 -8.18
CA GLY A 12 2.65 0.46 -6.99
C GLY A 12 2.68 -1.07 -6.86
N SER A 13 3.58 -1.78 -7.56
CA SER A 13 3.71 -3.24 -7.44
C SER A 13 4.05 -3.69 -6.02
N ASN A 14 4.96 -2.99 -5.33
CA ASN A 14 5.26 -3.28 -3.91
C ASN A 14 4.07 -2.98 -2.98
N LEU A 15 3.31 -1.91 -3.26
CA LEU A 15 2.07 -1.63 -2.52
C LEU A 15 1.09 -2.79 -2.70
N GLN A 16 0.92 -3.28 -3.93
CA GLN A 16 0.05 -4.45 -4.19
C GLN A 16 0.48 -5.66 -3.37
N ALA A 17 1.77 -6.00 -3.38
CA ALA A 17 2.29 -7.13 -2.60
C ALA A 17 2.06 -6.98 -1.09
N LEU A 18 2.17 -5.76 -0.56
CA LEU A 18 1.89 -5.45 0.85
C LEU A 18 0.39 -5.56 1.17
N ILE A 19 -0.48 -5.09 0.27
CA ILE A 19 -1.94 -5.24 0.40
C ILE A 19 -2.32 -6.71 0.44
N ASP A 20 -1.78 -7.51 -0.48
CA ASP A 20 -2.06 -8.94 -0.57
C ASP A 20 -1.53 -9.66 0.68
N ALA A 21 -0.32 -9.34 1.14
CA ALA A 21 0.24 -9.93 2.36
C ALA A 21 -0.55 -9.56 3.63
N ALA A 22 -1.09 -8.34 3.72
CA ALA A 22 -1.97 -7.94 4.82
C ALA A 22 -3.32 -8.67 4.76
N ARG A 23 -3.90 -8.84 3.57
CA ARG A 23 -5.15 -9.59 3.36
C ARG A 23 -4.99 -11.08 3.68
N ASP A 24 -3.86 -11.66 3.29
CA ASP A 24 -3.52 -13.07 3.55
C ASP A 24 -3.13 -13.35 5.01
N GLY A 25 -3.06 -12.32 5.87
CA GLY A 25 -2.60 -12.45 7.25
C GLY A 25 -1.10 -12.74 7.40
N ARG A 26 -0.32 -12.62 6.33
CA ARG A 26 1.15 -12.72 6.36
C ARG A 26 1.79 -11.50 7.04
N ILE A 27 1.07 -10.39 7.08
CA ILE A 27 1.40 -9.19 7.86
C ILE A 27 0.29 -9.00 8.89
N ASP A 28 0.61 -8.99 10.20
CA ASP A 28 -0.33 -8.61 11.28
C ASP A 28 -0.56 -7.09 11.30
N GLY A 29 -1.14 -6.58 10.22
CA GLY A 29 -1.39 -5.17 10.05
C GLY A 29 -2.31 -4.86 8.89
N ARG A 30 -2.81 -3.64 8.91
CA ARG A 30 -3.70 -3.10 7.88
C ARG A 30 -3.05 -1.87 7.27
N ILE A 31 -3.01 -1.80 5.95
CA ILE A 31 -2.67 -0.57 5.25
C ILE A 31 -3.88 0.35 5.35
N VAL A 32 -3.70 1.50 6.01
CA VAL A 32 -4.78 2.44 6.32
C VAL A 32 -4.69 3.73 5.51
N LEU A 33 -3.51 4.02 4.94
CA LEU A 33 -3.29 5.20 4.13
C LEU A 33 -2.14 4.95 3.15
N VAL A 34 -2.32 5.44 1.92
CA VAL A 34 -1.25 5.53 0.92
C VAL A 34 -1.02 7.00 0.61
N VAL A 35 0.24 7.43 0.72
CA VAL A 35 0.67 8.81 0.43
C VAL A 35 1.52 8.78 -0.83
N SER A 36 1.24 9.70 -1.75
CA SER A 36 2.09 9.91 -2.93
C SER A 36 2.43 11.38 -3.06
N ASN A 37 3.61 11.65 -3.59
CA ASN A 37 3.99 12.99 -4.05
C ASN A 37 3.78 13.18 -5.56
N LYS A 38 3.12 12.21 -6.24
CA LYS A 38 2.68 12.32 -7.63
C LYS A 38 1.20 11.97 -7.72
N ASP A 39 0.43 12.81 -8.39
CA ASP A 39 -1.01 12.65 -8.59
C ASP A 39 -1.37 11.49 -9.55
N ASP A 40 -0.49 11.19 -10.49
CA ASP A 40 -0.66 10.15 -11.50
C ASP A 40 -0.16 8.75 -11.09
N ALA A 41 0.43 8.63 -9.89
CA ALA A 41 1.08 7.42 -9.42
C ALA A 41 0.15 6.20 -9.49
N GLY A 42 0.61 5.12 -10.14
CA GLY A 42 -0.13 3.86 -10.22
C GLY A 42 -0.44 3.24 -8.84
N ALA A 43 0.36 3.56 -7.83
CA ALA A 43 0.09 3.21 -6.44
C ALA A 43 -1.25 3.75 -5.91
N LEU A 44 -1.65 4.99 -6.28
CA LEU A 44 -2.90 5.57 -5.81
C LEU A 44 -4.14 4.83 -6.34
N ARG A 45 -4.04 4.20 -7.53
CA ARG A 45 -5.12 3.36 -8.09
C ARG A 45 -5.24 1.98 -7.43
N ARG A 46 -4.21 1.56 -6.69
CA ARG A 46 -4.14 0.24 -6.03
C ARG A 46 -4.50 0.28 -4.54
N ALA A 47 -4.37 1.45 -3.93
CA ALA A 47 -4.71 1.72 -2.52
C ALA A 47 -6.20 1.47 -2.25
#